data_AF-A0A2J0LKN2-F1
#
_entry.id   AF-A0A2J0LKN2-F1
#
_cell.length_a   1.000
_cell.length_b   1.000
_cell.length_c   1.000
_cell.angle_alpha   90.00
_cell.angle_beta   90.00
_cell.angle_gamma   90.00
#
_symmetry.space_group_name_H-M   'P 1'
#
loop_
_entity.id
_entity.type
_entity.pdbx_description
1 polymer ?
#
loop_
_entity_poly.entity_id
_entity_poly.type
_entity_poly.pdbx_seq_one_letter_code
_entity_poly.pdbx_strand_id
1 'polypeptide(L)'
;MTSYAEWFCEARHGFLDLYPRAKQNKSIKGSIIMDNKHGIPSDNAGFERRKFERVLGSYIVSYAPLKKEELKFDISQTRNLSECGLSFISGRKFEKGVILKIKLRLPEFTDYVVVRAQVVNSGQLSKGPINLTSAKFIDLEQGVRDAIKRLVNHV
;
A
#
# COMPACT_ATOMS: atom_id res chain seq x y z
N MET A 1 -34.20 13.15 20.28
CA MET A 1 -32.72 13.24 20.31
C MET A 1 -32.21 11.82 20.44
N THR A 2 -31.93 11.17 19.31
CA THR A 2 -31.82 9.70 19.25
C THR A 2 -30.35 9.31 19.11
N SER A 3 -29.84 8.69 20.16
CA SER A 3 -28.57 7.97 20.25
C SER A 3 -28.58 6.78 19.29
N TYR A 4 -27.54 6.64 18.47
CA TYR A 4 -27.30 5.45 17.65
C TYR A 4 -25.92 4.88 18.05
N ALA A 5 -25.95 4.05 19.08
CA ALA A 5 -24.94 3.05 19.36
C ALA A 5 -25.64 1.70 19.34
N GLU A 6 -24.87 0.66 19.01
CA GLU A 6 -25.26 -0.74 18.83
C GLU A 6 -25.84 -1.05 17.44
N TRP A 7 -25.06 -1.79 16.65
CA TRP A 7 -25.56 -2.90 15.84
C TRP A 7 -24.40 -3.85 15.47
N PHE A 8 -24.50 -5.06 16.01
CA PHE A 8 -23.97 -6.35 15.56
C PHE A 8 -22.47 -6.66 15.58
N CYS A 9 -22.10 -7.37 16.65
CA CYS A 9 -21.06 -8.40 16.70
C CYS A 9 -21.75 -9.77 16.59
N GLU A 10 -21.54 -10.51 15.50
CA GLU A 10 -21.53 -11.99 15.40
C GLU A 10 -21.73 -12.42 13.93
N ALA A 11 -20.69 -12.99 13.32
CA ALA A 11 -20.84 -14.02 12.30
C ALA A 11 -19.61 -14.93 12.33
N ARG A 12 -19.86 -16.17 12.75
CA ARG A 12 -18.95 -17.30 12.78
C ARG A 12 -18.58 -17.74 11.35
N HIS A 13 -17.39 -18.34 11.26
CA HIS A 13 -17.04 -19.48 10.41
C HIS A 13 -17.53 -19.51 8.94
N GLY A 14 -16.54 -19.44 8.04
CA GLY A 14 -16.53 -20.25 6.82
C GLY A 14 -17.13 -19.60 5.59
N PHE A 15 -16.30 -18.96 4.76
CA PHE A 15 -16.60 -18.82 3.33
C PHE A 15 -15.34 -18.62 2.47
N LEU A 16 -14.85 -19.76 1.98
CA LEU A 16 -14.34 -20.04 0.62
C LEU A 16 -13.48 -19.00 -0.13
N ASP A 17 -12.23 -19.41 -0.31
CA ASP A 17 -11.43 -19.40 -1.55
C ASP A 17 -12.12 -18.87 -2.81
N LEU A 18 -11.61 -17.76 -3.33
CA LEU A 18 -11.82 -17.33 -4.73
C LEU A 18 -10.52 -16.74 -5.29
N TYR A 19 -9.55 -17.61 -5.58
CA TYR A 19 -8.60 -17.39 -6.67
C TYR A 19 -8.71 -18.56 -7.66
N PRO A 20 -8.97 -18.30 -8.96
CA PRO A 20 -9.06 -19.37 -9.94
C PRO A 20 -7.68 -19.99 -10.19
N ARG A 21 -7.55 -21.28 -9.83
CA ARG A 21 -6.45 -22.17 -10.23
C ARG A 21 -6.43 -22.29 -11.75
N ALA A 22 -5.33 -21.90 -12.38
CA ALA A 22 -5.10 -22.10 -13.80
C ALA A 22 -5.11 -23.61 -14.14
N LYS A 23 -5.85 -23.95 -15.20
CA LYS A 23 -6.04 -25.31 -15.71
C LYS A 23 -4.71 -25.90 -16.21
N GLN A 24 -4.27 -27.03 -15.65
CA GLN A 24 -3.29 -27.89 -16.28
C GLN A 24 -4.00 -28.84 -17.25
N ASN A 25 -3.47 -28.95 -18.47
CA ASN A 25 -3.98 -29.85 -19.49
C ASN A 25 -2.85 -30.75 -20.02
N LYS A 26 -3.18 -32.04 -20.14
CA LYS A 26 -2.64 -33.09 -21.03
C LYS A 26 -1.35 -33.85 -20.65
N SER A 27 -1.54 -35.03 -20.03
CA SER A 27 -1.60 -36.36 -20.67
C SER A 27 -0.52 -36.81 -21.71
N ILE A 28 0.36 -37.70 -21.22
CA ILE A 28 0.80 -39.04 -21.74
C ILE A 28 1.95 -39.20 -22.77
N LYS A 29 2.94 -40.00 -22.30
CA LYS A 29 3.92 -40.95 -22.92
C LYS A 29 5.00 -40.49 -23.92
N GLY A 30 6.24 -40.83 -23.55
CA GLY A 30 7.12 -41.61 -24.46
C GLY A 30 8.59 -41.19 -24.53
N SER A 31 9.46 -42.05 -24.00
CA SER A 31 10.88 -42.33 -24.34
C SER A 31 12.00 -41.27 -24.23
N ILE A 32 12.99 -41.67 -23.41
CA ILE A 32 14.43 -41.35 -23.32
C ILE A 32 15.09 -40.94 -24.64
N ILE A 33 15.90 -39.86 -24.62
CA ILE A 33 17.33 -39.77 -25.04
C ILE A 33 17.98 -38.58 -24.29
N MET A 34 19.14 -38.79 -23.67
CA MET A 34 20.01 -37.75 -23.12
C MET A 34 20.84 -37.11 -24.23
N ASP A 35 21.06 -35.79 -24.20
CA ASP A 35 22.41 -35.21 -24.19
C ASP A 35 22.41 -33.67 -24.33
N ASN A 36 23.02 -33.06 -23.32
CA ASN A 36 24.03 -32.00 -23.41
C ASN A 36 23.74 -30.76 -24.28
N LYS A 37 23.41 -29.63 -23.63
CA LYS A 37 24.05 -28.32 -23.82
C LYS A 37 23.55 -27.34 -22.77
N HIS A 38 24.51 -26.66 -22.13
CA HIS A 38 24.32 -25.72 -21.03
C HIS A 38 23.24 -24.68 -21.37
N GLY A 39 22.30 -24.56 -20.44
CA GLY A 39 21.08 -23.78 -20.59
C GLY A 39 21.34 -22.32 -20.91
N ILE A 40 20.57 -21.83 -21.87
CA ILE A 40 20.25 -20.42 -22.01
C ILE A 40 19.70 -19.96 -20.65
N PRO A 41 20.29 -18.96 -19.97
CA PRO A 41 19.73 -18.45 -18.73
C PRO A 41 18.33 -17.93 -19.06
N SER A 42 17.33 -18.43 -18.34
CA SER A 42 15.97 -17.91 -18.44
C SER A 42 15.98 -16.48 -17.90
N ASP A 43 16.06 -15.50 -18.81
CA ASP A 43 15.78 -14.09 -18.52
C ASP A 43 14.29 -13.92 -18.20
N ASN A 44 13.92 -14.33 -16.99
CA ASN A 44 12.65 -13.99 -16.35
C ASN A 44 12.91 -13.45 -14.93
N ALA A 45 14.04 -12.77 -14.73
CA ALA A 45 14.21 -11.86 -13.61
C ALA A 45 13.44 -10.57 -13.96
N GLY A 46 12.14 -10.56 -13.71
CA GLY A 46 11.40 -9.31 -13.63
C GLY A 46 12.06 -8.47 -12.54
N PHE A 47 12.96 -7.56 -12.93
CA PHE A 47 13.77 -6.76 -12.00
C PHE A 47 12.88 -6.18 -10.92
N GLU A 48 13.06 -6.63 -9.67
CA GLU A 48 12.40 -6.04 -8.51
C GLU A 48 12.79 -4.56 -8.46
N ARG A 49 11.84 -3.69 -8.80
CA ARG A 49 12.09 -2.24 -8.90
C ARG A 49 12.06 -1.56 -7.53
N ARG A 50 11.53 -2.23 -6.49
CA ARG A 50 11.39 -1.64 -5.17
C ARG A 50 12.68 -1.80 -4.39
N LYS A 51 13.15 -0.66 -3.87
CA LYS A 51 14.34 -0.61 -3.00
C LYS A 51 14.02 -0.89 -1.52
N PHE A 52 12.75 -0.88 -1.13
CA PHE A 52 12.31 -0.98 0.26
C PHE A 52 11.05 -1.83 0.39
N GLU A 53 11.03 -2.65 1.43
CA GLU A 53 9.89 -3.46 1.84
C GLU A 53 8.76 -2.58 2.39
N ARG A 54 7.52 -3.09 2.32
CA ARG A 54 6.32 -2.36 2.73
C ARG A 54 5.60 -3.14 3.81
N VAL A 55 5.30 -2.48 4.92
CA VAL A 55 4.34 -3.01 5.86
C VAL A 55 2.94 -2.85 5.27
N LEU A 56 2.21 -3.97 5.22
CA LEU A 56 0.76 -3.95 5.01
C LEU A 56 0.13 -3.53 6.35
N GLY A 57 -0.27 -2.27 6.47
CA GLY A 57 -0.77 -1.71 7.70
C GLY A 57 -1.75 -0.58 7.46
N SER A 58 -2.80 -0.53 8.28
CA SER A 58 -3.82 0.52 8.28
C SER A 58 -3.51 1.52 9.39
N TYR A 59 -2.84 2.61 9.03
CA TYR A 59 -2.52 3.72 9.92
C TYR A 59 -3.37 4.94 9.54
N ILE A 60 -3.78 5.71 10.54
CA ILE A 60 -4.56 6.94 10.31
C ILE A 60 -3.66 7.97 9.63
N VAL A 61 -4.15 8.51 8.52
CA VAL A 61 -3.47 9.54 7.74
C VAL A 61 -4.40 10.73 7.54
N SER A 62 -3.93 11.93 7.91
CA SER A 62 -4.58 13.19 7.52
C SER A 62 -3.76 13.85 6.43
N TYR A 63 -4.38 14.30 5.34
CA TYR A 63 -3.66 14.86 4.19
C TYR A 63 -4.29 16.17 3.69
N ALA A 64 -3.43 17.11 3.28
CA ALA A 64 -3.82 18.35 2.62
C ALA A 64 -2.77 18.74 1.56
N PRO A 65 -3.17 19.21 0.37
CA PRO A 65 -2.25 19.71 -0.64
C PRO A 65 -1.70 21.07 -0.19
N LEU A 66 -0.38 21.23 -0.27
CA LEU A 66 0.33 22.37 0.31
C LEU A 66 0.03 23.71 -0.40
N LYS A 67 -0.54 23.68 -1.61
CA LYS A 67 -0.81 24.87 -2.44
C LYS A 67 -2.01 25.71 -1.99
N LYS A 68 -2.75 25.31 -0.96
CA LYS A 68 -3.96 26.03 -0.52
C LYS A 68 -3.63 26.93 0.68
N GLU A 69 -4.06 28.19 0.60
CA GLU A 69 -3.97 29.18 1.68
C GLU A 69 -4.61 28.66 2.98
N GLU A 70 -5.71 27.94 2.86
CA GLU A 70 -6.31 27.15 3.94
C GLU A 70 -6.13 25.65 3.71
N LEU A 71 -5.32 25.03 4.57
CA LEU A 71 -5.11 23.59 4.56
C LEU A 71 -6.32 22.87 5.18
N LYS A 72 -7.32 22.56 4.35
CA LYS A 72 -8.36 21.60 4.72
C LYS A 72 -7.81 20.18 4.65
N PHE A 73 -7.69 19.54 5.80
CA PHE A 73 -7.24 18.15 5.92
C PHE A 73 -8.41 17.18 5.76
N ASP A 74 -8.21 16.21 4.87
CA ASP A 74 -9.05 15.02 4.78
C ASP A 74 -8.40 13.90 5.61
N ILE A 75 -9.19 12.99 6.17
CA ILE A 75 -8.72 11.86 6.99
C ILE A 75 -9.01 10.55 6.26
N SER A 76 -8.06 9.63 6.28
CA SER A 76 -8.22 8.28 5.76
C SER A 76 -7.26 7.29 6.43
N GLN A 77 -7.07 6.15 5.79
CA GLN A 77 -6.20 5.07 6.22
C GLN A 77 -5.18 4.72 5.14
N THR A 78 -3.98 4.33 5.57
CA THR A 78 -2.97 3.75 4.68
C THR A 78 -3.38 2.35 4.24
N ARG A 79 -3.03 1.99 3.02
CA ARG A 79 -3.03 0.61 2.53
C ARG A 79 -1.69 -0.06 2.79
N ASN A 80 -0.60 0.70 2.66
CA ASN A 80 0.75 0.27 2.97
C ASN A 80 1.63 1.47 3.32
N LEU A 81 2.73 1.19 4.00
CA LEU A 81 3.72 2.16 4.43
C LEU A 81 5.12 1.57 4.26
N SER A 82 6.10 2.40 3.88
CA SER A 82 7.52 2.06 3.91
C SER A 82 8.37 3.28 4.24
N GLU A 83 9.66 3.06 4.41
CA GLU A 83 10.65 4.14 4.66
C GLU A 83 10.72 5.22 3.57
N CYS A 84 10.15 4.96 2.39
CA CYS A 84 10.18 5.87 1.25
C CYS A 84 8.84 6.52 0.93
N GLY A 85 7.74 6.04 1.48
CA GLY A 85 6.43 6.59 1.16
C GLY A 85 5.28 5.73 1.64
N LEU A 86 4.09 6.06 1.17
CA LEU A 86 2.87 5.35 1.51
C LEU A 86 1.90 5.28 0.35
N SER A 87 1.00 4.30 0.42
CA SER A 87 -0.24 4.29 -0.35
C SER A 87 -1.41 4.43 0.60
N PHE A 88 -2.39 5.26 0.27
CA PHE A 88 -3.58 5.51 1.08
C PHE A 88 -4.80 5.78 0.20
N ILE A 89 -5.98 5.69 0.82
CA ILE A 89 -7.24 6.01 0.14
C ILE A 89 -7.48 7.51 0.21
N SER A 90 -7.81 8.13 -0.92
CA SER A 90 -8.18 9.54 -0.99
C SER A 90 -9.56 9.74 -1.58
N GLY A 91 -10.28 10.75 -1.07
CA GLY A 91 -11.61 11.15 -1.55
C GLY A 91 -11.57 11.98 -2.83
N ARG A 92 -10.38 12.23 -3.37
CA ARG A 92 -10.18 12.86 -4.67
C ARG A 92 -8.95 12.30 -5.37
N LYS A 93 -8.91 12.51 -6.68
CA LYS A 93 -7.74 12.24 -7.51
C LYS A 93 -6.73 13.38 -7.36
N PHE A 94 -5.45 13.04 -7.32
CA PHE A 94 -4.36 14.00 -7.35
C PHE A 94 -3.55 13.88 -8.63
N GLU A 95 -3.04 15.00 -9.10
CA GLU A 95 -2.04 15.01 -10.17
C GLU A 95 -0.69 14.51 -9.65
N LYS A 96 0.08 13.86 -10.53
CA LYS A 96 1.45 13.46 -10.22
C LYS A 96 2.30 14.71 -9.97
N GLY A 97 3.14 14.65 -8.94
CA GLY A 97 4.01 15.75 -8.55
C GLY A 97 3.41 16.70 -7.51
N VAL A 98 2.11 16.60 -7.19
CA VAL A 98 1.49 17.40 -6.12
C VAL A 98 2.15 17.09 -4.78
N ILE A 99 2.47 18.14 -4.02
CA ILE A 99 3.01 18.01 -2.66
C ILE A 99 1.87 18.04 -1.64
N LEU A 100 1.82 17.00 -0.83
CA LEU A 100 0.90 16.83 0.27
C LEU A 100 1.64 17.04 1.59
N LYS A 101 0.99 17.78 2.50
CA LYS A 101 1.29 17.74 3.92
C LYS A 101 0.50 16.59 4.52
N ILE A 102 1.20 15.67 5.16
CA ILE A 102 0.63 14.46 5.75
C ILE A 102 0.87 14.47 7.25
N LYS A 103 -0.16 14.21 8.04
CA LYS A 103 -0.08 13.88 9.46
C LYS A 103 -0.32 12.38 9.59
N LEU A 104 0.67 11.65 10.08
CA LEU A 104 0.65 10.19 10.20
C LEU A 104 0.59 9.80 11.67
N ARG A 105 -0.37 8.96 12.02
CA ARG A 105 -0.47 8.35 13.35
C ARG A 105 0.28 7.03 13.36
N LEU A 106 1.40 6.97 14.06
CA LEU A 106 2.21 5.77 14.22
C LEU A 106 2.13 5.28 15.67
N PRO A 107 2.15 3.96 15.95
CA PRO A 107 2.01 3.42 17.31
C PRO A 107 3.08 3.90 18.29
N GLU A 108 4.30 4.14 17.80
CA GLU A 108 5.44 4.53 18.64
C GLU A 108 5.38 5.98 19.13
N PHE A 109 4.54 6.82 18.50
CA PHE A 109 4.47 8.24 18.82
C PHE A 109 3.16 8.57 19.53
N THR A 110 3.25 9.32 20.64
CA THR A 110 2.07 9.81 21.36
C THR A 110 1.26 10.81 20.54
N ASP A 111 1.90 11.52 19.60
CA ASP A 111 1.29 12.49 18.68
C ASP A 111 1.43 12.09 17.21
N TYR A 112 0.91 12.95 16.31
CA TYR A 112 1.08 12.78 14.87
C TYR A 112 2.48 13.18 14.43
N VAL A 113 3.04 12.41 13.51
CA VAL A 113 4.23 12.81 12.76
C VAL A 113 3.80 13.60 11.53
N VAL A 114 4.39 14.77 11.30
CA VAL A 114 4.11 15.60 10.13
C VAL A 114 5.20 15.41 9.08
N VAL A 115 4.81 15.01 7.88
CA VAL A 115 5.74 14.75 6.76
C VAL A 115 5.25 15.41 5.47
N ARG A 116 6.17 15.72 4.56
CA ARG A 116 5.82 16.14 3.20
C ARG A 116 6.02 14.97 2.24
N ALA A 117 5.04 14.77 1.36
CA ALA A 117 5.09 13.71 0.38
C ALA A 117 4.65 14.20 -1.00
N GLN A 118 5.37 13.77 -2.03
CA GLN A 118 5.05 14.02 -3.41
C GLN A 118 4.21 12.88 -3.98
N VAL A 119 3.06 13.19 -4.58
CA VAL A 119 2.21 12.21 -5.25
C VAL A 119 2.95 11.62 -6.46
N VAL A 120 3.08 10.30 -6.48
CA VAL A 120 3.69 9.55 -7.58
C VAL A 120 2.63 8.94 -8.50
N ASN A 121 1.49 8.54 -7.92
CA ASN A 121 0.35 7.99 -8.65
C ASN A 121 -0.97 8.23 -7.88
N SER A 122 -2.07 8.39 -8.59
CA SER A 122 -3.42 8.47 -8.04
C SER A 122 -4.39 7.80 -9.01
N GLY A 123 -4.74 6.54 -8.73
CA GLY A 123 -5.67 5.75 -9.55
C GLY A 123 -7.05 5.64 -8.92
N GLN A 124 -8.11 5.61 -9.73
CA GLN A 124 -9.46 5.41 -9.23
C GLN A 124 -9.68 3.92 -8.90
N LEU A 125 -10.20 3.61 -7.70
CA LEU A 125 -10.42 2.23 -7.25
C LEU A 125 -11.80 1.70 -7.64
N SER A 126 -12.80 2.58 -7.70
CA SER A 126 -14.20 2.22 -7.98
C SER A 126 -14.91 3.37 -8.69
N LYS A 127 -16.11 3.12 -9.23
CA LYS A 127 -17.00 4.15 -9.76
C LYS A 127 -17.49 5.05 -8.61
N GLY A 128 -16.68 6.01 -8.20
CA GLY A 128 -16.92 6.89 -7.07
C GLY A 128 -15.70 7.77 -6.73
N PRO A 129 -15.76 8.59 -5.66
CA PRO A 129 -14.69 9.52 -5.28
C PRO A 129 -13.46 8.81 -4.65
N ILE A 130 -13.45 7.48 -4.60
CA ILE A 130 -12.43 6.69 -3.91
C ILE A 130 -11.24 6.44 -4.85
N ASN A 131 -10.09 6.95 -4.46
CA ASN A 131 -8.84 6.85 -5.20
C ASN A 131 -7.76 6.19 -4.34
N LEU A 132 -6.90 5.38 -4.97
CA LEU A 132 -5.67 4.90 -4.38
C LEU A 132 -4.56 5.89 -4.73
N THR A 133 -4.11 6.66 -3.75
CA THR A 133 -3.01 7.61 -3.90
C THR A 133 -1.74 7.00 -3.34
N SER A 134 -0.65 7.10 -4.10
CA SER A 134 0.69 6.70 -3.68
C SER A 134 1.59 7.92 -3.69
N ALA A 135 2.25 8.18 -2.57
CA ALA A 135 3.10 9.34 -2.38
C ALA A 135 4.46 8.91 -1.83
N LYS A 136 5.52 9.57 -2.29
CA LYS A 136 6.90 9.40 -1.84
C LYS A 136 7.24 10.52 -0.85
N PHE A 137 7.88 10.18 0.26
CA PHE A 137 8.39 11.19 1.19
C PHE A 137 9.47 12.06 0.52
N ILE A 138 9.39 13.37 0.72
CA ILE A 138 10.42 14.32 0.27
C ILE A 138 11.53 14.35 1.31
N ASP A 139 11.12 14.55 2.56
CA ASP A 139 11.94 14.58 3.75
C ASP A 139 11.26 13.76 4.84
N LEU A 140 12.06 12.93 5.51
CA LEU A 140 11.62 12.07 6.60
C LEU A 140 12.69 12.10 7.68
N GLU A 141 12.33 12.52 8.87
CA GLU A 141 13.21 12.53 10.03
C GLU A 141 13.69 11.10 10.37
N GLN A 142 14.94 10.96 10.82
CA GLN A 142 15.54 9.66 11.06
C GLN A 142 14.77 8.84 12.09
N GLY A 143 14.32 9.44 13.20
CA GLY A 143 13.52 8.74 14.21
C GLY A 143 12.21 8.16 13.66
N VAL A 144 11.56 8.89 12.75
CA VAL A 144 10.34 8.42 12.06
C VAL A 144 10.66 7.29 11.09
N ARG A 145 11.76 7.41 10.34
CA ARG A 145 12.22 6.35 9.43
C ARG A 145 12.46 5.06 10.21
N ASP A 146 13.15 5.14 11.34
CA ASP A 146 13.48 3.98 12.16
C ASP A 146 12.22 3.35 12.77
N ALA A 147 11.25 4.15 13.18
CA ALA A 147 9.94 3.67 13.65
C ALA A 147 9.19 2.92 12.55
N ILE A 148 9.15 3.47 11.32
CA ILE A 148 8.54 2.78 10.17
C ILE A 148 9.27 1.48 9.86
N LYS A 149 10.61 1.47 9.94
CA LYS A 149 11.42 0.28 9.70
C LYS A 149 11.15 -0.81 10.74
N ARG A 150 10.97 -0.45 12.02
CA ARG A 150 10.53 -1.39 13.06
C ARG A 150 9.17 -2.00 12.74
N LEU A 151 8.22 -1.21 12.26
CA LEU A 151 6.90 -1.71 11.87
C LEU A 151 6.96 -2.75 10.74
N VAL A 152 7.91 -2.61 9.80
CA VAL A 152 8.11 -3.59 8.72
C VAL A 152 8.64 -4.92 9.27
N ASN A 153 9.56 -4.89 10.23
CA ASN A 153 10.22 -6.09 10.76
C ASN A 153 9.35 -6.91 11.74
N HIS A 154 8.20 -6.40 12.16
CA HIS A 154 7.31 -7.03 13.14
C HIS A 154 6.02 -7.60 12.53
N VAL A 155 5.96 -7.76 11.20
CA VAL A 155 4.85 -8.41 10.48
C VAL A 155 5.27 -9.75 9.92
#